data_AF-A0A6A3JXP8-F1
#
_entry.id   AF-A0A6A3JXP8-F1
#
_cell.length_a   1.000
_cell.length_b   1.000
_cell.length_c   1.000
_cell.angle_alpha   90.00
_cell.angle_beta   90.00
_cell.angle_gamma   90.00
#
_symmetry.space_group_name_H-M   'P 1'
#
loop_
_entity.id
_entity.type
_entity.pdbx_description
1 polymer ?
#
loop_
_entity_poly.entity_id
_entity_poly.type
_entity_poly.pdbx_seq_one_letter_code
_entity_poly.pdbx_strand_id
1 'polypeptide(L)'
;MGKSADHIAAVEKEFASLEQVLVETADDAAACLRLLKKNLSEYDSRHGNHFVDTAKSYMRSDMRNVKDVSADLKHVAHQIKKSHKPSKSE
;
A
#
# COMPACT_ATOMS: atom_id res chain seq x y z
N MET A 1 -26.37 -6.25 -28.96
CA MET A 1 -26.26 -5.50 -27.69
C MET A 1 -25.55 -6.29 -26.56
N GLY A 2 -25.57 -7.63 -26.52
CA GLY A 2 -24.95 -8.42 -25.43
C GLY A 2 -23.42 -8.30 -25.28
N LYS A 3 -22.64 -8.34 -26.38
CA LYS A 3 -21.17 -8.29 -26.33
C LYS A 3 -20.58 -7.07 -25.61
N SER A 4 -21.28 -5.92 -25.65
CA SER A 4 -20.81 -4.69 -25.00
C SER A 4 -21.06 -4.71 -23.49
N ALA A 5 -22.15 -5.34 -23.04
CA ALA A 5 -22.47 -5.44 -21.62
C ALA A 5 -21.53 -6.43 -20.91
N ASP A 6 -21.21 -7.55 -21.56
CA ASP A 6 -20.26 -8.54 -21.05
C ASP A 6 -18.83 -7.96 -20.93
N HIS A 7 -18.43 -7.15 -21.91
CA HIS A 7 -17.14 -6.45 -21.87
C HIS A 7 -17.08 -5.43 -20.72
N ILE A 8 -18.14 -4.64 -20.52
CA ILE A 8 -18.20 -3.69 -19.40
C ILE A 8 -18.06 -4.45 -18.08
N ALA A 9 -18.86 -5.50 -17.85
CA ALA A 9 -18.82 -6.31 -16.64
C ALA A 9 -17.43 -6.96 -16.39
N ALA A 10 -16.74 -7.39 -17.44
CA ALA A 10 -15.38 -7.92 -17.33
C ALA A 10 -14.39 -6.84 -16.85
N VAL A 11 -14.46 -5.63 -17.42
CA VAL A 11 -13.64 -4.49 -17.03
C VAL A 11 -13.91 -4.08 -15.58
N GLU A 12 -15.17 -4.07 -15.14
CA GLU A 12 -15.53 -3.75 -13.75
C GLU A 12 -14.88 -4.72 -12.76
N LYS A 13 -14.91 -6.01 -13.09
CA LYS A 13 -14.30 -7.06 -12.28
C LYS A 13 -12.78 -6.90 -12.19
N GLU A 14 -12.12 -6.55 -13.28
CA GLU A 14 -10.68 -6.32 -13.29
C GLU A 14 -10.28 -5.11 -12.43
N PHE A 15 -11.00 -4.00 -12.53
CA PHE A 15 -10.75 -2.83 -11.68
C PHE A 15 -11.03 -3.09 -10.20
N ALA A 16 -12.08 -3.86 -9.87
CA ALA A 16 -12.36 -4.27 -8.50
C ALA A 16 -11.24 -5.16 -7.94
N SER A 17 -10.74 -6.10 -8.76
CA SER A 17 -9.59 -6.93 -8.38
C SER A 17 -8.32 -6.09 -8.18
N LEU A 18 -8.11 -5.08 -9.02
CA LEU A 18 -6.97 -4.17 -8.89
C LEU A 18 -7.07 -3.31 -7.62
N GLU A 19 -8.24 -2.76 -7.30
CA GLU A 19 -8.49 -2.05 -6.03
C GLU A 19 -8.10 -2.91 -4.84
N GLN A 20 -8.56 -4.16 -4.82
CA GLN A 20 -8.30 -5.10 -3.73
C GLN A 20 -6.79 -5.35 -3.56
N VAL A 21 -6.09 -5.71 -4.64
CA VAL A 21 -4.66 -6.02 -4.59
C VAL A 21 -3.82 -4.81 -4.14
N LEU A 22 -4.19 -3.59 -4.55
CA LEU A 22 -3.51 -2.36 -4.11
C LEU A 22 -3.66 -2.13 -2.61
N VAL A 23 -4.86 -2.35 -2.06
CA VAL A 23 -5.12 -2.21 -0.62
C VAL A 23 -4.37 -3.26 0.18
N GLU A 24 -4.45 -4.53 -0.24
CA GLU A 24 -3.77 -5.65 0.41
C GLU A 24 -2.25 -5.44 0.41
N THR A 25 -1.67 -5.06 -0.73
CA THR A 25 -0.23 -4.76 -0.84
C THR A 25 0.19 -3.64 0.11
N ALA A 26 -0.61 -2.59 0.23
CA ALA A 26 -0.32 -1.47 1.13
C ALA A 26 -0.40 -1.88 2.62
N ASP A 27 -1.35 -2.75 2.98
CA ASP A 27 -1.49 -3.28 4.34
C ASP A 27 -0.36 -4.24 4.71
N ASP A 28 0.05 -5.11 3.78
CA ASP A 28 1.19 -6.01 3.94
C ASP A 28 2.50 -5.25 4.07
N ALA A 29 2.71 -4.22 3.26
CA ALA A 29 3.87 -3.33 3.38
C ALA A 29 3.91 -2.64 4.76
N ALA A 30 2.77 -2.16 5.25
CA ALA A 30 2.68 -1.58 6.59
C ALA A 30 2.97 -2.61 7.70
N ALA A 31 2.51 -3.85 7.54
CA ALA A 31 2.79 -4.94 8.47
C ALA A 31 4.29 -5.29 8.50
N CYS A 32 4.91 -5.44 7.33
CA CYS A 32 6.34 -5.68 7.17
C CYS A 32 7.17 -4.54 7.81
N LEU A 33 6.79 -3.29 7.59
CA LEU A 33 7.47 -2.13 8.20
C LEU A 33 7.40 -2.14 9.74
N ARG A 34 6.25 -2.51 10.32
CA ARG A 34 6.12 -2.63 11.78
C ARG A 34 7.08 -3.69 12.33
N LEU A 35 7.15 -4.86 11.67
CA LEU A 35 8.02 -5.95 12.07
C LEU A 35 9.50 -5.56 11.92
N LEU A 36 9.88 -4.98 10.79
CA LEU A 36 11.23 -4.48 10.54
C LEU A 36 11.65 -3.47 11.61
N LYS A 37 10.81 -2.47 11.90
CA LYS A 37 11.09 -1.46 12.93
C LYS A 37 11.30 -2.08 14.32
N LYS A 38 10.52 -3.11 14.67
CA LYS A 38 10.68 -3.86 15.92
C LYS A 38 12.02 -4.58 15.95
N ASN A 39 12.34 -5.35 14.90
CA ASN A 39 13.57 -6.13 14.81
C ASN A 39 14.83 -5.24 14.82
N LEU A 40 14.80 -4.09 14.14
CA LEU A 40 15.90 -3.12 14.17
C LEU A 40 16.08 -2.53 15.57
N SER A 41 14.98 -2.18 16.26
CA SER A 41 15.05 -1.66 17.63
C SER A 41 15.61 -2.70 18.60
N GLU A 42 15.24 -3.97 18.44
CA GLU A 42 15.75 -5.08 19.24
C GLU A 42 17.24 -5.35 18.96
N TYR A 43 17.64 -5.33 17.68
CA TYR A 43 19.03 -5.44 17.27
C TYR A 43 19.87 -4.33 17.92
N ASP A 44 19.43 -3.07 17.78
CA ASP A 44 20.11 -1.91 18.36
C ASP A 44 20.25 -2.04 19.88
N SER A 45 19.19 -2.47 20.57
CA SER A 45 19.20 -2.69 22.01
C SER A 45 20.18 -3.79 22.45
N ARG A 46 20.30 -4.89 21.67
CA ARG A 46 21.20 -6.01 22.00
C ARG A 46 22.68 -5.66 21.82
N HIS A 47 22.97 -4.69 20.97
CA HIS A 47 24.34 -4.30 20.64
C HIS A 47 24.77 -2.98 21.31
N GLY A 48 23.95 -2.42 22.19
CA GLY A 48 24.25 -1.17 22.88
C GLY A 48 24.17 0.08 21.99
N ASN A 49 23.57 -0.04 20.80
CA ASN A 49 23.43 1.05 19.85
C ASN A 49 22.24 1.94 20.27
N HIS A 50 22.49 2.91 21.14
CA HIS A 50 21.42 3.73 21.74
C HIS A 50 21.35 5.18 21.27
N PHE A 51 22.37 5.67 20.57
CA PHE A 51 22.55 7.12 20.38
C PHE A 51 22.81 7.54 18.93
N VAL A 52 23.89 7.06 18.32
CA VAL A 52 24.32 7.43 16.96
C VAL A 52 24.41 6.17 16.11
N ASP A 53 24.14 6.29 14.81
CA ASP A 53 24.36 5.20 13.83
C ASP A 53 23.63 3.88 14.14
N THR A 54 22.41 3.98 14.70
CA THR A 54 21.56 2.82 14.95
C THR A 54 21.07 2.23 13.62
N ALA A 55 20.92 0.90 13.53
CA ALA A 55 20.42 0.23 12.34
C ALA A 55 19.03 0.78 11.95
N LYS A 56 18.22 1.10 12.95
CA LYS A 56 16.93 1.79 12.77
C LYS A 56 17.07 3.18 12.14
N SER A 57 18.09 3.96 12.51
CA SER A 57 18.31 5.29 11.95
C SER A 57 18.77 5.24 10.49
N TYR A 58 19.63 4.27 10.14
CA TYR A 58 20.08 4.03 8.76
C TYR A 58 18.89 3.75 7.83
N MET A 59 17.96 2.87 8.24
CA MET A 59 16.81 2.51 7.41
C MET A 59 15.65 3.52 7.46
N ARG A 60 15.79 4.64 8.20
CA ARG A 60 14.66 5.57 8.43
C ARG A 60 14.11 6.17 7.15
N SER A 61 14.98 6.51 6.19
CA SER A 61 14.57 7.08 4.91
C SER A 61 13.77 6.07 4.10
N ASP A 62 14.27 4.84 3.97
CA ASP A 62 13.61 3.77 3.23
C ASP A 62 12.26 3.41 3.86
N MET A 63 12.19 3.30 5.19
CA MET A 63 10.94 3.06 5.89
C MET A 63 9.90 4.18 5.66
N ARG A 64 10.35 5.44 5.52
CA ARG A 64 9.46 6.55 5.17
C ARG A 64 8.98 6.42 3.72
N ASN A 65 9.89 6.16 2.79
CA ASN A 65 9.54 5.97 1.39
C ASN A 65 8.50 4.86 1.19
N VAL A 66 8.69 3.71 1.84
CA VAL A 66 7.71 2.60 1.77
C VAL A 66 6.37 3.02 2.36
N LYS A 67 6.34 3.81 3.43
CA LYS A 67 5.09 4.33 4.01
C LYS A 67 4.38 5.27 3.03
N ASP A 68 5.12 6.15 2.37
CA ASP A 68 4.57 7.10 1.40
C ASP A 68 4.00 6.35 0.19
N VAL A 69 4.75 5.40 -0.38
CA VAL A 69 4.27 4.52 -1.46
C VAL A 69 3.03 3.73 -1.03
N SER A 70 2.99 3.20 0.20
CA SER A 70 1.80 2.47 0.70
C SER A 70 0.57 3.37 0.78
N ALA A 71 0.74 4.65 1.15
CA ALA A 71 -0.34 5.62 1.15
C ALA A 71 -0.82 5.94 -0.27
N ASP A 72 0.10 6.05 -1.23
CA ASP A 72 -0.22 6.26 -2.64
C ASP A 72 -0.99 5.09 -3.23
N LEU A 73 -0.62 3.84 -2.93
CA LEU A 73 -1.38 2.66 -3.36
C LEU A 73 -2.83 2.70 -2.87
N LYS A 74 -3.05 3.07 -1.60
CA LYS A 74 -4.41 3.23 -1.06
C LYS A 74 -5.15 4.39 -1.69
N HIS A 75 -4.46 5.49 -1.98
CA HIS A 75 -5.04 6.62 -2.69
C HIS A 75 -5.52 6.22 -4.08
N VAL A 76 -4.68 5.53 -4.86
CA VAL A 76 -5.03 5.03 -6.20
C VAL A 76 -6.19 4.05 -6.14
N ALA A 77 -6.19 3.10 -5.19
CA ALA A 77 -7.30 2.17 -4.98
C ALA A 77 -8.63 2.91 -4.73
N HIS A 78 -8.60 3.94 -3.87
CA HIS A 78 -9.78 4.77 -3.62
C HIS A 78 -10.24 5.54 -4.87
N GLN A 79 -9.32 6.02 -5.69
CA GLN A 79 -9.66 6.71 -6.94
C GLN A 79 -10.29 5.75 -7.94
N ILE A 80 -9.78 4.53 -8.11
CA ILE A 80 -10.37 3.48 -8.96
C ILE A 80 -11.81 3.21 -8.53
N LYS A 81 -12.04 3.01 -7.22
CA LYS A 81 -13.37 2.81 -6.64
C LYS A 81 -14.32 3.97 -6.93
N LYS A 82 -13.82 5.20 -6.89
CA LYS A 82 -14.62 6.43 -7.06
C LYS A 82 -14.92 6.73 -8.52
N SER A 83 -13.93 6.61 -9.41
CA SER A 83 -14.07 6.85 -10.85
C SER A 83 -15.00 5.85 -11.52
N HIS A 84 -15.14 4.66 -10.93
CA HIS A 84 -15.99 3.61 -11.48
C HIS A 84 -17.47 3.71 -11.04
N LYS A 85 -17.82 4.58 -10.09
CA LYS A 85 -19.24 4.89 -9.87
C LYS A 85 -19.71 5.79 -11.01
N PRO A 86 -20.64 5.34 -11.88
CA PRO A 86 -21.17 6.22 -12.92
C PRO A 86 -21.76 7.44 -12.24
N SER A 87 -21.30 8.64 -12.61
CA SER A 87 -22.03 9.85 -12.23
C SER A 87 -23.41 9.70 -12.83
N LYS A 88 -24.44 9.57 -11.99
CA LYS A 88 -25.81 9.83 -12.43
C LYS A 88 -25.83 11.29 -12.86
N SER A 89 -25.59 11.58 -14.14
CA SER A 89 -25.89 12.80 -14.92
C SER A 89 -24.91 12.90 -16.08
N GLU A 90 -25.36 12.55 -17.28
CA GLU A 90 -25.43 13.42 -18.45
C GLU A 90 -26.47 12.87 -19.42
#